data_AF-N8ZPA3-F1
#
_entry.id   AF-N8ZPA3-F1
#
_cell.length_a   1.000
_cell.length_b   1.000
_cell.length_c   1.000
_cell.angle_alpha   90.00
_cell.angle_beta   90.00
_cell.angle_gamma   90.00
#
_symmetry.space_group_name_H-M   'P 1'
#
loop_
_entity.id
_entity.type
_entity.pdbx_description
1 polymer ?
#
loop_
_entity_poly.entity_id
_entity_poly.type
_entity_poly.pdbx_seq_one_letter_code
_entity_poly.pdbx_strand_id
1 'polypeptide(L)'
;MQRLQRQSFDDKANLILEYLFDTTSKAIKIEQHADVLATFEQMDMVEKYQLFFLIQRFLPEQARLFFAAENYQQKIETIVEVIDGIKYI
;
A
#
# COMPACT_ATOMS: atom_id res chain seq x y z
N MET A 1 10.18 -29.77 -4.73
CA MET A 1 9.74 -28.90 -3.62
C MET A 1 10.35 -27.52 -3.80
N GLN A 2 9.60 -26.58 -4.37
CA GLN A 2 10.06 -25.19 -4.51
C GLN A 2 9.83 -24.47 -3.18
N ARG A 3 10.90 -23.93 -2.60
CA ARG A 3 10.80 -23.00 -1.47
C ARG A 3 10.06 -21.77 -1.99
N LEU A 4 8.81 -21.58 -1.59
CA LEU A 4 8.12 -20.29 -1.68
C LEU A 4 9.00 -19.29 -0.91
N GLN A 5 9.78 -18.47 -1.63
CA GLN A 5 10.42 -17.30 -1.02
C GLN A 5 9.28 -16.44 -0.49
N ARG A 6 9.11 -16.41 0.84
CA ARG A 6 8.30 -15.35 1.44
C ARG A 6 8.99 -14.05 1.07
N GLN A 7 8.33 -13.18 0.30
CA GLN A 7 8.78 -11.81 0.11
C GLN A 7 9.00 -11.19 1.49
N SER A 8 10.12 -10.48 1.64
CA SER A 8 10.41 -9.77 2.88
C SER A 8 9.39 -8.64 3.08
N PHE A 9 9.22 -8.18 4.32
CA PHE A 9 8.41 -7.00 4.59
C PHE A 9 8.89 -5.81 3.75
N ASP A 10 10.20 -5.62 3.64
CA ASP A 10 10.79 -4.50 2.88
C ASP A 10 10.39 -4.55 1.39
N ASP A 11 10.40 -5.74 0.77
CA ASP A 11 9.97 -5.90 -0.62
C ASP A 11 8.49 -5.55 -0.81
N LYS A 12 7.63 -6.05 0.09
CA LYS A 12 6.19 -5.76 0.06
C LYS A 12 5.92 -4.26 0.26
N ALA A 13 6.58 -3.66 1.24
CA ALA A 13 6.40 -2.25 1.58
C ALA A 13 6.89 -1.35 0.45
N ASN A 14 8.05 -1.64 -0.15
CA ASN A 14 8.56 -0.87 -1.28
C ASN A 14 7.61 -0.94 -2.48
N LEU A 15 7.13 -2.13 -2.84
CA LEU A 15 6.15 -2.31 -3.91
C LEU A 15 4.90 -1.43 -3.71
N ILE A 16 4.33 -1.44 -2.50
CA ILE A 16 3.13 -0.66 -2.19
C ILE A 16 3.43 0.84 -2.17
N LEU A 17 4.54 1.27 -1.56
CA LEU A 17 4.90 2.70 -1.47
C LEU A 17 5.20 3.30 -2.85
N GLU A 18 5.93 2.58 -3.70
CA GLU A 18 6.17 2.98 -5.10
C GLU A 18 4.83 3.11 -5.84
N TYR A 19 3.96 2.12 -5.72
CA TYR A 19 2.65 2.18 -6.35
C TYR A 19 1.82 3.41 -5.90
N LEU A 20 1.80 3.69 -4.60
CA LEU A 20 1.00 4.79 -4.04
C LEU A 20 1.56 6.17 -4.39
N PHE A 21 2.88 6.35 -4.32
CA PHE A 21 3.48 7.68 -4.30
C PHE A 21 4.34 8.00 -5.52
N ASP A 22 4.75 7.01 -6.32
CA ASP A 22 5.57 7.28 -7.48
C ASP A 22 4.76 7.89 -8.64
N THR A 23 5.46 8.67 -9.46
CA THR A 23 4.96 9.36 -10.66
C THR A 23 4.91 8.47 -11.91
N THR A 24 5.12 7.16 -11.73
CA THR A 24 5.06 6.17 -12.79
C THR A 24 3.73 6.20 -13.54
N SER A 25 3.78 5.94 -14.85
CA SER A 25 2.63 6.07 -15.75
C SER A 25 1.44 5.22 -15.31
N LYS A 26 0.22 5.70 -15.59
CA LYS A 26 -1.03 4.99 -15.30
C LYS A 26 -1.05 3.57 -15.88
N ALA A 27 -0.51 3.36 -17.08
CA ALA A 27 -0.47 2.05 -17.72
C ALA A 27 0.28 1.02 -16.86
N ILE A 28 1.44 1.40 -16.31
CA ILE A 28 2.24 0.54 -15.44
C ILE A 28 1.50 0.28 -14.12
N LYS A 29 0.84 1.30 -13.53
CA LYS A 29 0.03 1.09 -12.32
C LYS A 29 -1.15 0.14 -12.57
N ILE A 30 -1.78 0.19 -13.74
CA ILE A 30 -2.84 -0.79 -14.08
C ILE A 30 -2.28 -2.21 -14.14
N GLU A 31 -1.10 -2.41 -14.73
CA GLU A 31 -0.44 -3.72 -14.80
C GLU A 31 -0.06 -4.25 -13.41
N GLN A 32 0.37 -3.38 -12.49
CA GLN A 32 0.77 -3.72 -11.13
C GLN A 32 -0.40 -3.86 -10.15
N HIS A 33 -1.59 -3.36 -10.49
CA HIS A 33 -2.73 -3.22 -9.58
C HIS A 33 -3.06 -4.52 -8.84
N ALA A 34 -3.18 -5.62 -9.57
CA ALA A 34 -3.56 -6.92 -9.01
C ALA A 34 -2.50 -7.44 -8.01
N ASP A 35 -1.22 -7.29 -8.34
CA ASP A 35 -0.12 -7.74 -7.50
C ASP A 35 0.00 -6.90 -6.22
N VAL A 36 -0.18 -5.58 -6.34
CA VAL A 36 -0.13 -4.65 -5.19
C VAL A 36 -1.29 -4.90 -4.24
N LEU A 37 -2.51 -5.07 -4.76
CA LEU A 37 -3.69 -5.38 -3.94
C LEU A 37 -3.51 -6.72 -3.23
N ALA A 38 -3.13 -7.77 -3.96
CA ALA A 38 -2.89 -9.09 -3.37
C ALA A 38 -1.79 -9.06 -2.30
N THR A 39 -0.72 -8.30 -2.54
CA THR A 39 0.37 -8.14 -1.57
C THR A 39 -0.13 -7.49 -0.29
N PHE A 40 -0.89 -6.39 -0.41
CA PHE A 40 -1.44 -5.70 0.75
C PHE A 40 -2.43 -6.57 1.53
N GLU A 41 -3.31 -7.29 0.85
CA GLU A 41 -4.28 -8.19 1.50
C GLU A 41 -3.58 -9.31 2.29
N GLN A 42 -2.51 -9.88 1.74
CA GLN A 42 -1.75 -10.98 2.35
C GLN A 42 -0.84 -10.55 3.51
N MET A 43 -0.57 -9.25 3.68
CA MET A 43 0.21 -8.77 4.83
C MET A 43 -0.50 -9.10 6.14
N ASP A 44 0.27 -9.53 7.14
CA ASP A 44 -0.28 -9.69 8.49
C ASP A 44 -0.53 -8.33 9.17
N MET A 45 -1.13 -8.37 10.36
CA MET A 45 -1.46 -7.16 11.12
C MET A 45 -0.22 -6.34 11.49
N VAL A 46 0.91 -6.99 11.82
CA VAL A 46 2.14 -6.31 12.22
C VAL A 46 2.77 -5.63 11.01
N GLU A 47 2.86 -6.34 9.90
CA GLU A 47 3.32 -5.80 8.62
C GLU A 47 2.46 -4.58 8.20
N LYS A 48 1.13 -4.66 8.36
CA LYS A 48 0.22 -3.54 8.06
C LYS A 48 0.49 -2.31 8.94
N TYR A 49 0.69 -2.48 10.25
CA TYR A 49 1.06 -1.34 11.11
C TYR A 49 2.39 -0.71 10.73
N GLN A 50 3.39 -1.53 10.39
CA GLN A 50 4.68 -1.02 9.92
C GLN A 50 4.51 -0.24 8.61
N LEU A 51 3.73 -0.76 7.67
CA LEU A 51 3.41 -0.06 6.43
C LEU A 51 2.65 1.26 6.68
N PHE A 52 1.68 1.29 7.60
CA PHE A 52 0.96 2.53 7.94
C PHE A 52 1.91 3.62 8.44
N PHE A 53 2.88 3.23 9.28
CA PHE A 53 3.90 4.16 9.75
C PHE A 53 4.76 4.70 8.59
N LEU A 54 5.12 3.85 7.62
CA LEU A 54 5.85 4.29 6.44
C LEU A 54 5.01 5.24 5.58
N ILE A 55 3.76 4.91 5.28
CA ILE A 55 2.83 5.74 4.51
C ILE A 55 2.72 7.16 5.10
N GLN A 56 2.60 7.28 6.42
CA GLN A 56 2.57 8.58 7.11
C GLN A 56 3.77 9.48 6.79
N ARG A 57 4.94 8.91 6.48
CA ARG A 57 6.15 9.69 6.16
C ARG A 57 6.12 10.28 4.75
N PHE A 58 5.33 9.70 3.83
CA PHE A 58 5.19 10.15 2.45
C PHE A 58 3.98 11.07 2.25
N LEU A 59 2.99 11.02 3.16
CA LEU A 59 1.80 11.86 3.07
C LEU A 59 2.12 13.35 3.36
N PRO A 60 1.49 14.29 2.63
CA PRO A 60 1.51 15.70 3.00
C PRO A 60 0.84 15.89 4.37
N GLU A 61 1.18 16.99 5.04
CA GLU A 61 0.83 17.20 6.46
C GLU A 61 -0.65 16.99 6.77
N GLN A 62 -1.55 17.56 5.99
CA GLN A 62 -2.99 17.43 6.21
C GLN A 62 -3.47 15.98 6.06
N ALA A 63 -3.08 15.29 4.98
CA ALA A 63 -3.46 13.89 4.76
C ALA A 63 -2.87 12.96 5.83
N ARG A 64 -1.66 13.26 6.30
CA ARG A 64 -1.02 12.53 7.40
C ARG A 64 -1.83 12.65 8.70
N LEU A 65 -2.35 13.84 9.02
CA LEU A 65 -3.18 14.06 10.21
C LEU A 65 -4.49 13.27 10.15
N PHE A 66 -5.19 13.31 9.01
CA PHE A 66 -6.40 12.52 8.80
C PHE A 66 -6.13 11.03 8.91
N PHE A 67 -5.13 10.55 8.17
CA PHE A 67 -4.73 9.15 8.23
C PHE A 67 -4.36 8.77 9.66
N ALA A 68 -3.55 9.54 10.39
CA ALA A 68 -3.18 9.24 11.77
C ALA A 68 -4.37 9.13 12.74
N ALA A 69 -5.47 9.84 12.50
CA ALA A 69 -6.68 9.79 13.32
C ALA A 69 -7.56 8.56 13.06
N GLU A 70 -7.38 7.86 11.95
CA GLU A 70 -8.14 6.66 11.60
C GLU A 70 -7.81 5.47 12.50
N ASN A 71 -8.82 4.64 12.75
CA ASN A 71 -8.62 3.32 13.34
C ASN A 71 -8.02 2.33 12.32
N TYR A 72 -7.63 1.14 12.79
CA TYR A 72 -7.01 0.13 11.93
C TYR A 72 -7.84 -0.20 10.68
N GLN A 73 -9.14 -0.41 10.82
CA GLN A 73 -10.02 -0.79 9.73
C GLN A 73 -10.17 0.35 8.70
N GLN A 74 -10.33 1.58 9.18
CA GLN A 74 -10.42 2.76 8.32
C GLN A 74 -9.14 2.93 7.48
N LYS A 75 -7.95 2.72 8.08
CA LYS A 75 -6.69 2.77 7.33
C LYS A 75 -6.61 1.73 6.22
N ILE A 76 -7.13 0.52 6.46
CA ILE A 76 -7.21 -0.53 5.45
C ILE A 76 -8.10 -0.07 4.30
N GLU A 77 -9.30 0.42 4.60
CA GLU A 77 -10.27 0.90 3.62
C GLU A 77 -9.69 2.03 2.78
N THR A 78 -9.11 3.04 3.41
CA THR A 78 -8.46 4.17 2.71
C THR A 78 -7.36 3.71 1.76
N ILE A 79 -6.50 2.78 2.19
CA ILE A 79 -5.41 2.29 1.33
C ILE A 79 -5.98 1.48 0.15
N VAL A 80 -6.97 0.63 0.37
CA VAL A 80 -7.63 -0.15 -0.70
C VAL A 80 -8.32 0.79 -1.69
N GLU A 81 -9.05 1.80 -1.21
CA GLU A 81 -9.69 2.80 -2.06
C GLU A 81 -8.69 3.55 -2.94
N VAL A 82 -7.53 3.92 -2.39
CA VAL A 82 -6.46 4.57 -3.18
C VAL A 82 -5.86 3.60 -4.20
N ILE A 83 -5.65 2.33 -3.83
CA ILE A 83 -5.15 1.30 -4.75
C ILE A 83 -6.12 1.12 -5.93
N ASP A 84 -7.42 1.00 -5.65
CA ASP A 84 -8.47 0.82 -6.66
C ASP A 84 -8.79 2.09 -7.45
N GLY A 85 -8.55 3.27 -6.87
CA GLY A 85 -8.79 4.58 -7.49
C GLY A 85 -8.12 4.76 -8.85
N ILE A 86 -7.02 4.05 -9.13
CA ILE A 86 -6.32 4.05 -10.43
C ILE A 86 -7.24 3.70 -11.61
N LYS A 87 -8.32 2.94 -11.35
CA LYS A 87 -9.28 2.51 -12.37
C LYS A 87 -10.20 3.64 -12.84
N TYR A 88 -10.33 4.70 -12.04
CA TYR A 88 -11.32 5.76 -12.23
C TYR A 88 -10.72 7.13 -12.59
N ILE A 89 -9.40 7.29 -12.48
CA ILE A 89 -8.65 8.51 -12.81
C ILE A 89 -7.82 8.23 -14.05
#